data_AF-A0A7C5EQE3-F1
#
_entry.id   AF-A0A7C5EQE3-F1
#
_cell.length_a   1.000
_cell.length_b   1.000
_cell.length_c   1.000
_cell.angle_alpha   90.00
_cell.angle_beta   90.00
_cell.angle_gamma   90.00
#
_symmetry.space_group_name_H-M   'P 1'
#
loop_
_entity.id
_entity.type
_entity.pdbx_description
1 polymer ?
#
loop_
_entity_poly.entity_id
_entity_poly.type
_entity_poly.pdbx_seq_one_letter_code
_entity_poly.pdbx_strand_id
1 'polypeptide(L)'
;MFCPGCGKALNPEAHGELVCDGEVWCDCCHRYARLLLEPRSFFELEEWNRKICRAFGFAPPVILPGELPPPGPFDFLEKKKLLLAEADHRQRAIILYPPGQRLATLCHELAHIMTGQEHTATWARTFARLVAWVKAQLPEDHFTGGFKVNLL
;
A
#
# COMPACT_ATOMS: atom_id res chain seq x y z
N MET A 1 3.47 1.05 19.30
CA MET A 1 4.67 1.48 18.52
C MET A 1 4.78 2.99 18.62
N PHE A 2 5.92 3.61 18.32
CA PHE A 2 6.09 5.07 18.40
C PHE A 2 6.68 5.64 17.12
N CYS A 3 6.27 6.86 16.76
CA CYS A 3 6.82 7.58 15.61
C CYS A 3 8.28 7.95 15.88
N PRO A 4 9.23 7.62 14.99
CA PRO A 4 10.63 7.97 15.18
C PRO A 4 10.88 9.49 15.18
N GLY A 5 10.08 10.26 14.44
CA GLY A 5 10.26 11.71 14.32
C GLY A 5 9.76 12.53 15.50
N CYS A 6 8.68 12.11 16.17
CA CYS A 6 8.04 12.91 17.23
C CYS A 6 7.68 12.14 18.50
N GLY A 7 7.96 10.83 18.56
CA GLY A 7 7.63 9.98 19.72
C GLY A 7 6.14 9.71 19.93
N LYS A 8 5.23 10.22 19.08
CA LYS A 8 3.78 9.97 19.18
C LYS A 8 3.50 8.46 19.15
N ALA A 9 2.64 7.98 20.04
CA ALA A 9 2.14 6.61 19.99
C ALA A 9 1.36 6.38 18.68
N LEU A 10 1.68 5.30 17.98
CA LEU A 10 1.05 4.92 16.72
C LEU A 10 0.12 3.75 16.94
N ASN A 11 -1.09 3.87 16.40
CA ASN A 11 -2.08 2.81 16.34
C ASN A 11 -2.12 2.24 14.91
N PRO A 12 -1.61 1.01 14.68
CA PRO A 12 -1.76 0.29 13.42
C PRO A 12 -3.18 0.27 12.85
N GLU A 13 -4.22 0.14 13.67
CA GLU A 13 -5.61 0.10 13.20
C GLU A 13 -6.03 1.41 12.52
N ALA A 14 -5.43 2.54 12.94
CA ALA A 14 -5.56 3.85 12.29
C ALA A 14 -4.55 4.01 11.14
N HIS A 15 -4.34 2.97 10.33
CA HIS A 15 -3.32 2.91 9.28
C HIS A 15 -3.40 4.05 8.26
N GLY A 16 -4.59 4.64 8.05
CA GLY A 16 -4.76 5.85 7.22
C GLY A 16 -4.02 7.10 7.75
N GLU A 17 -3.56 7.09 9.00
CA GLU A 17 -2.74 8.13 9.62
C GLU A 17 -1.25 7.77 9.67
N LEU A 18 -0.86 6.62 9.09
CA LEU A 18 0.49 6.08 9.14
C LEU A 18 1.18 6.19 7.78
N VAL A 19 2.49 6.36 7.83
CA VAL A 19 3.38 6.19 6.67
C VAL A 19 4.34 5.06 6.99
N CYS A 20 4.24 3.96 6.26
CA CYS A 20 5.06 2.77 6.43
C CYS A 20 6.17 2.77 5.39
N ASP A 21 7.36 3.24 5.74
CA ASP A 21 8.51 3.36 4.84
C ASP A 21 9.81 3.21 5.63
N GLY A 22 10.37 1.99 5.64
CA GLY A 22 11.53 1.58 6.43
C GLY A 22 11.20 1.43 7.91
N GLU A 23 10.56 2.44 8.47
CA GLU A 23 9.95 2.49 9.80
C GLU A 23 8.46 2.86 9.67
N VAL A 24 7.75 2.84 10.80
CA VAL A 24 6.35 3.28 10.85
C VAL A 24 6.29 4.67 11.43
N TRP A 25 5.84 5.63 10.63
CA TRP A 25 5.78 7.05 10.94
C TRP A 25 4.33 7.52 11.09
N CYS A 26 4.11 8.63 11.78
CA CYS A 26 2.87 9.38 11.59
C CYS A 26 2.95 10.21 10.29
N ASP A 27 1.79 10.48 9.71
CA ASP A 27 1.64 11.29 8.50
C ASP A 27 2.14 12.74 8.62
N CYS A 28 2.38 13.25 9.83
CA CYS A 28 2.99 14.57 10.06
C CYS A 28 4.52 14.56 9.93
N CYS A 29 5.17 13.45 10.26
CA CYS A 29 6.64 13.39 10.33
C CYS A 29 7.28 12.78 9.08
N HIS A 30 6.54 12.01 8.29
CA HIS A 30 7.07 11.39 7.08
C HIS A 30 6.01 11.35 5.97
N ARG A 31 6.44 11.12 4.74
CA ARG A 31 5.59 11.10 3.55
C ARG A 31 6.11 10.09 2.53
N TYR A 32 5.20 9.54 1.71
CA TYR A 32 5.59 8.62 0.64
C TYR A 32 6.21 9.37 -0.53
N ALA A 33 7.19 8.74 -1.19
CA ALA A 33 7.72 9.21 -2.48
C ALA A 33 6.63 9.14 -3.56
N ARG A 34 6.70 10.05 -4.54
CA ARG A 34 5.68 10.17 -5.60
C ARG A 34 5.57 8.89 -6.41
N LEU A 35 6.71 8.32 -6.79
CA LEU A 35 6.80 7.14 -7.65
C LEU A 35 6.11 5.90 -7.07
N LEU A 36 5.92 5.85 -5.75
CA LEU A 36 5.16 4.79 -5.07
C LEU A 36 3.65 4.93 -5.25
N LEU A 37 3.18 6.16 -5.47
CA LEU A 37 1.77 6.54 -5.56
C LEU A 37 1.30 6.76 -7.00
N GLU A 38 2.22 6.82 -7.95
CA GLU A 38 1.89 6.92 -9.36
C GLU A 38 1.11 5.70 -9.85
N PRO A 39 0.06 5.91 -10.66
CA PRO A 39 -0.62 4.81 -11.33
C PRO A 39 0.35 3.99 -12.17
N ARG A 40 0.26 2.68 -12.04
CA ARG A 40 1.00 1.67 -12.81
C ARG A 40 0.04 0.85 -13.64
N SER A 41 0.55 0.23 -14.70
CA SER A 41 -0.24 -0.76 -15.43
C SER A 41 -0.41 -2.03 -14.59
N PHE A 42 -1.49 -2.76 -14.82
CA PHE A 42 -1.72 -4.05 -14.19
C PHE A 42 -0.54 -5.03 -14.38
N PHE A 43 -0.04 -5.16 -15.61
CA PHE A 43 1.09 -6.02 -15.94
C PHE A 43 2.37 -5.65 -15.18
N GLU A 44 2.62 -4.34 -15.04
CA GLU A 44 3.76 -3.86 -14.24
C GLU A 44 3.62 -4.28 -12.77
N LEU A 45 2.42 -4.19 -12.21
CA LEU A 45 2.15 -4.60 -10.82
C LEU A 45 2.28 -6.12 -10.62
N GLU A 46 1.92 -6.94 -11.60
CA GLU A 46 2.19 -8.38 -11.56
C GLU A 46 3.68 -8.70 -11.55
N GLU A 47 4.48 -7.97 -12.33
CA GLU A 47 5.93 -8.11 -12.31
C GLU A 47 6.54 -7.67 -10.98
N TRP A 48 6.07 -6.54 -10.43
CA TRP A 48 6.49 -6.08 -9.11
C TRP A 48 6.13 -7.09 -8.02
N ASN A 49 4.91 -7.64 -8.05
CA ASN A 49 4.50 -8.68 -7.11
C ASN A 49 5.46 -9.87 -7.12
N ARG A 50 5.81 -10.37 -8.31
CA ARG A 50 6.80 -11.45 -8.45
C ARG A 50 8.18 -11.05 -7.92
N LYS A 51 8.65 -9.84 -8.21
CA LYS A 51 9.96 -9.33 -7.76
C LYS A 51 10.02 -9.18 -6.24
N ILE A 52 9.01 -8.52 -5.65
CA ILE A 52 8.89 -8.31 -4.20
C ILE A 52 8.82 -9.66 -3.50
N CYS A 53 7.89 -10.52 -3.89
CA CYS A 53 7.70 -11.81 -3.22
C CYS A 53 8.98 -12.67 -3.28
N ARG A 54 9.68 -12.69 -4.42
CA ARG A 54 10.99 -13.35 -4.53
C ARG A 54 12.01 -12.78 -3.55
N ALA A 55 12.13 -11.46 -3.45
CA ALA A 55 13.11 -10.81 -2.56
C ALA A 55 12.85 -11.10 -1.07
N PHE A 56 11.59 -11.36 -0.70
CA PHE A 56 11.19 -11.66 0.68
C PHE A 56 10.96 -13.16 0.94
N GLY A 57 11.31 -14.04 -0.01
CA GLY A 57 11.16 -15.49 0.14
C GLY A 57 9.71 -15.96 0.25
N PHE A 58 8.78 -15.22 -0.36
CA PHE A 58 7.34 -15.48 -0.34
C PHE A 58 6.84 -15.94 -1.71
N ALA A 59 5.82 -16.79 -1.74
CA ALA A 59 5.17 -17.19 -2.99
C ALA A 59 4.21 -16.06 -3.44
N PRO A 60 4.34 -15.55 -4.67
CA PRO A 60 3.51 -14.43 -5.10
C PRO A 60 2.02 -14.81 -5.12
N PRO A 61 1.13 -14.02 -4.48
CA PRO A 61 -0.31 -14.20 -4.64
C PRO A 61 -0.73 -13.92 -6.09
N VAL A 62 -1.88 -14.45 -6.46
CA VAL A 62 -2.51 -14.12 -7.76
C VAL A 62 -3.01 -12.68 -7.69
N ILE A 63 -2.73 -11.88 -8.72
CA ILE A 63 -3.38 -10.56 -8.85
C ILE A 63 -4.56 -10.71 -9.79
N LEU A 64 -5.72 -10.18 -9.38
CA LEU A 64 -6.93 -10.16 -10.17
C LEU A 64 -7.33 -8.70 -10.47
N PRO A 65 -7.85 -8.40 -11.67
CA PRO A 65 -8.39 -7.08 -11.96
C PRO A 65 -9.69 -6.89 -11.18
N GLY A 66 -9.81 -5.76 -10.48
CA GLY A 66 -11.07 -5.29 -9.91
C GLY A 66 -11.81 -4.38 -10.89
N GLU A 67 -13.12 -4.53 -10.99
CA GLU A 67 -13.98 -3.64 -11.76
C GLU A 67 -14.62 -2.61 -10.82
N LEU A 68 -14.55 -1.33 -11.19
CA LEU A 68 -15.31 -0.32 -10.47
C LEU A 68 -16.81 -0.48 -10.81
N PRO A 69 -17.71 -0.39 -9.83
CA PRO A 69 -19.13 -0.37 -10.13
C PRO A 69 -19.45 0.82 -11.04
N PRO A 70 -20.43 0.68 -11.96
CA PRO A 70 -20.84 1.79 -12.79
C PRO A 70 -21.31 2.95 -11.90
N PRO A 71 -21.04 4.21 -12.31
CA PRO A 71 -21.45 5.36 -11.52
C PRO A 71 -22.98 5.37 -11.36
N GLY A 72 -23.44 5.46 -10.12
CA GLY A 72 -24.84 5.63 -9.78
C GLY A 72 -25.33 7.05 -10.10
N PRO A 73 -26.65 7.26 -10.28
CA PRO A 73 -27.22 8.55 -10.67
C PRO A 73 -27.03 9.66 -9.63
N PHE A 74 -26.57 9.34 -8.41
CA PHE A 74 -26.37 10.28 -7.30
C PHE A 74 -24.95 10.28 -6.74
N ASP A 75 -24.00 9.63 -7.41
CA ASP A 75 -22.62 9.48 -6.94
C ASP A 75 -21.87 10.80 -6.74
N PHE A 76 -22.34 11.88 -7.37
CA PHE A 76 -21.78 13.23 -7.21
C PHE A 76 -22.19 13.91 -5.89
N LEU A 77 -23.21 13.39 -5.19
CA LEU A 77 -23.69 13.96 -3.92
C LEU A 77 -22.85 13.51 -2.72
N GLU A 78 -22.08 12.42 -2.85
CA GLU A 78 -21.31 11.84 -1.76
C GLU A 78 -19.84 11.68 -2.12
N LYS A 79 -18.96 12.08 -1.20
CA LYS A 79 -17.53 11.80 -1.32
C LYS A 79 -17.31 10.31 -1.09
N LYS A 80 -17.33 9.51 -2.16
CA LYS A 80 -17.08 8.07 -2.09
C LYS A 80 -15.66 7.79 -1.62
N LYS A 81 -15.50 6.85 -0.68
CA LYS A 81 -14.24 6.14 -0.48
C LYS A 81 -14.05 5.23 -1.69
N LEU A 82 -12.96 5.44 -2.43
CA LEU A 82 -12.63 4.59 -3.56
C LEU A 82 -11.91 3.36 -3.01
N LEU A 83 -12.46 2.18 -3.28
CA LEU A 83 -11.79 0.92 -2.98
C LEU A 83 -10.53 0.82 -3.85
N LEU A 84 -9.37 0.69 -3.22
CA LEU A 84 -8.09 0.64 -3.92
C LEU A 84 -7.74 -0.81 -4.27
N ALA A 85 -7.86 -1.71 -3.30
CA ALA A 85 -7.58 -3.12 -3.45
C ALA A 85 -8.26 -3.95 -2.35
N GLU A 86 -8.26 -5.27 -2.52
CA GLU A 86 -8.69 -6.23 -1.50
C GLU A 86 -7.78 -7.46 -1.49
N ALA A 87 -7.35 -7.88 -0.29
CA ALA A 87 -6.66 -9.15 -0.08
C ALA A 87 -7.66 -10.29 0.23
N ASP A 88 -7.75 -11.29 -0.64
CA ASP A 88 -8.44 -12.56 -0.33
C ASP A 88 -7.44 -13.54 0.28
N HIS A 89 -7.46 -13.66 1.60
CA HIS A 89 -6.60 -14.58 2.35
C HIS A 89 -6.87 -16.07 2.06
N ARG A 90 -8.10 -16.44 1.68
CA ARG A 90 -8.45 -17.84 1.40
C ARG A 90 -7.87 -18.29 0.06
N GLN A 91 -7.94 -17.40 -0.94
CA GLN A 91 -7.44 -17.68 -2.28
C GLN A 91 -5.99 -17.25 -2.48
N ARG A 92 -5.40 -16.54 -1.50
CA ARG A 92 -4.10 -15.85 -1.62
C ARG A 92 -4.08 -15.00 -2.89
N ALA A 93 -5.10 -14.16 -3.02
CA ALA A 93 -5.27 -13.28 -4.15
C ALA A 93 -5.33 -11.81 -3.70
N ILE A 94 -4.93 -10.91 -4.59
CA ILE A 94 -5.08 -9.47 -4.44
C ILE A 94 -5.92 -8.97 -5.60
N ILE A 95 -7.06 -8.37 -5.31
CA ILE A 95 -7.91 -7.70 -6.30
C ILE A 95 -7.47 -6.25 -6.36
N LEU A 96 -7.04 -5.77 -7.53
CA LEU A 96 -6.60 -4.37 -7.72
C LEU A 96 -7.60 -3.60 -8.57
N TYR A 97 -8.20 -2.57 -7.99
CA TYR A 97 -9.07 -1.64 -8.71
C TYR A 97 -8.23 -0.53 -9.37
N PRO A 98 -8.67 0.05 -10.49
CA PRO A 98 -7.93 1.10 -11.21
C PRO A 98 -7.35 2.22 -10.32
N PRO A 99 -8.08 2.76 -9.32
CA PRO A 99 -7.53 3.80 -8.45
C PRO A 99 -6.37 3.34 -7.57
N GLY A 100 -6.33 2.05 -7.23
CA GLY A 100 -5.32 1.41 -6.39
C GLY A 100 -4.21 0.70 -7.15
N GLN A 101 -4.13 0.84 -8.48
CA GLN A 101 -3.01 0.32 -9.26
C GLN A 101 -1.74 1.14 -9.01
N ARG A 102 -1.17 1.01 -7.81
CA ARG A 102 0.01 1.74 -7.30
C ARG A 102 0.90 0.78 -6.53
N LEU A 103 2.19 1.07 -6.45
CA LEU A 103 3.14 0.23 -5.73
C LEU A 103 2.90 0.24 -4.22
N ALA A 104 2.52 1.39 -3.66
CA ALA A 104 2.18 1.48 -2.23
C ALA A 104 0.98 0.60 -1.86
N THR A 105 -0.07 0.59 -2.70
CA THR A 105 -1.24 -0.28 -2.51
C THR A 105 -0.86 -1.75 -2.62
N LEU A 106 -0.06 -2.13 -3.62
CA LEU A 106 0.43 -3.52 -3.72
C LEU A 106 1.21 -3.95 -2.47
N CYS A 107 2.07 -3.09 -1.93
CA CYS A 107 2.83 -3.38 -0.72
C CYS A 107 1.92 -3.52 0.52
N HIS A 108 0.86 -2.71 0.61
CA HIS A 108 -0.15 -2.80 1.68
C HIS A 108 -0.81 -4.17 1.66
N GLU A 109 -1.35 -4.58 0.51
CA GLU A 109 -2.05 -5.87 0.38
C GLU A 109 -1.11 -7.06 0.56
N LEU A 110 0.12 -6.96 0.06
CA LEU A 110 1.14 -7.98 0.33
C LEU A 110 1.46 -8.11 1.82
N ALA A 111 1.45 -7.01 2.59
CA ALA A 111 1.65 -7.09 4.03
C ALA A 111 0.51 -7.85 4.72
N HIS A 112 -0.76 -7.67 4.29
CA HIS A 112 -1.87 -8.49 4.76
C HIS A 112 -1.63 -9.97 4.44
N ILE A 113 -1.39 -10.31 3.17
CA ILE A 113 -1.21 -11.70 2.74
C ILE A 113 0.00 -12.37 3.42
N MET A 114 1.12 -11.67 3.58
CA MET A 114 2.34 -12.22 4.16
C MET A 114 2.23 -12.45 5.67
N THR A 115 1.49 -11.60 6.37
CA THR A 115 1.35 -11.73 7.84
C THR A 115 0.14 -12.55 8.24
N GLY A 116 -0.87 -12.67 7.36
CA GLY A 116 -2.18 -13.21 7.71
C GLY A 116 -2.89 -12.40 8.79
N GLN A 117 -2.48 -11.14 8.97
CA GLN A 117 -2.98 -10.24 10.00
C GLN A 117 -3.63 -9.03 9.36
N GLU A 118 -4.62 -8.51 10.06
CA GLU A 118 -5.13 -7.16 9.85
C GLU A 118 -4.07 -6.13 10.25
N HIS A 119 -4.48 -4.87 10.33
CA HIS A 119 -3.68 -3.72 10.70
C HIS A 119 -3.08 -3.81 12.13
N THR A 120 -2.09 -4.68 12.35
CA THR A 120 -1.33 -4.87 13.60
C THR A 120 0.06 -4.24 13.49
N ALA A 121 0.81 -4.27 14.59
CA ALA A 121 2.20 -3.82 14.60
C ALA A 121 3.11 -4.64 13.65
N THR A 122 2.86 -5.94 13.52
CA THR A 122 3.62 -6.83 12.64
C THR A 122 3.30 -6.54 11.17
N TRP A 123 2.02 -6.32 10.86
CA TRP A 123 1.59 -5.86 9.54
C TRP A 123 2.27 -4.54 9.17
N ALA A 124 2.21 -3.53 10.03
CA ALA A 124 2.75 -2.20 9.74
C ALA A 124 4.28 -2.22 9.49
N ARG A 125 5.02 -3.01 10.27
CA ARG A 125 6.46 -3.21 10.07
C ARG A 125 6.76 -3.97 8.78
N THR A 126 5.95 -4.96 8.44
CA THR A 126 6.10 -5.71 7.18
C THR A 126 5.86 -4.78 6.01
N PHE A 127 4.79 -4.00 6.05
CA PHE A 127 4.49 -2.99 5.04
C PHE A 127 5.64 -1.98 4.88
N ALA A 128 6.17 -1.45 5.99
CA ALA A 128 7.28 -0.51 5.94
C ALA A 128 8.54 -1.09 5.28
N ARG A 129 8.84 -2.37 5.54
CA ARG A 129 9.96 -3.07 4.90
C ARG A 129 9.75 -3.28 3.40
N LEU A 130 8.54 -3.64 2.99
CA LEU A 130 8.19 -3.80 1.57
C LEU A 130 8.36 -2.47 0.82
N VAL A 131 7.81 -1.39 1.37
CA VAL A 131 7.92 -0.04 0.77
C VAL A 131 9.37 0.41 0.65
N ALA A 132 10.17 0.26 1.71
CA ALA A 132 11.58 0.64 1.67
C ALA A 132 12.35 -0.13 0.59
N TRP A 133 12.09 -1.43 0.46
CA TRP A 133 12.72 -2.25 -0.57
C TRP A 133 12.31 -1.80 -1.97
N VAL A 134 11.01 -1.62 -2.23
CA VAL A 134 10.51 -1.13 -3.53
C VAL A 134 11.11 0.24 -3.86
N LYS A 135 11.11 1.16 -2.91
CA LYS A 135 11.67 2.51 -3.07
C LYS A 135 13.15 2.46 -3.47
N ALA A 136 13.94 1.56 -2.89
CA ALA A 136 15.36 1.39 -3.25
C ALA A 136 15.58 0.83 -4.67
N GLN A 137 14.56 0.25 -5.30
CA GLN A 137 14.60 -0.26 -6.68
C GLN A 137 14.06 0.76 -7.70
N LEU A 138 13.46 1.86 -7.26
CA LEU A 138 12.93 2.90 -8.14
C LEU A 138 14.04 3.90 -8.53
N PRO A 139 13.92 4.58 -9.69
CA PRO A 139 14.83 5.65 -10.04
C PRO A 139 14.74 6.78 -9.03
N GLU A 140 15.76 7.65 -9.03
CA GLU A 140 15.76 8.84 -8.18
C GLU A 140 14.54 9.72 -8.49
N ASP A 141 13.81 10.11 -7.43
CA ASP A 141 12.66 11.00 -7.54
C ASP A 141 13.10 12.43 -7.25
N HIS A 142 13.09 13.30 -8.26
CA HIS A 142 13.45 14.70 -8.10
C HIS A 142 12.40 15.50 -7.30
N PHE A 143 11.25 14.91 -7.00
CA PHE A 143 10.22 15.50 -6.14
C PHE A 143 10.40 15.06 -4.67
N THR A 144 11.08 15.89 -3.89
CA THR A 144 11.47 15.55 -2.50
C THR A 144 10.41 15.87 -1.44
N GLY A 145 9.35 16.61 -1.79
CA GLY A 145 8.33 17.07 -0.83
C GLY A 145 7.42 15.97 -0.26
N GLY A 146 7.34 14.82 -0.93
CA GLY A 146 6.54 13.66 -0.53
C GLY A 146 5.03 13.90 -0.46
N PHE A 147 4.27 12.81 -0.38
CA PHE A 147 2.82 12.82 -0.45
C PHE A 147 2.18 12.08 0.73
N LYS A 148 1.09 12.65 1.24
CA LYS A 148 0.17 11.97 2.16
C LYS A 148 -0.87 11.25 1.32
N VAL A 149 -1.12 9.99 1.63
CA VAL A 149 -2.20 9.23 1.02
C VAL A 149 -2.83 8.34 2.07
N ASN A 150 -4.14 8.21 2.00
CA ASN A 150 -4.85 7.21 2.75
C ASN A 150 -5.00 5.98 1.84
N LEU A 151 -4.42 4.85 2.24
CA LEU A 151 -4.41 3.60 1.48
C LEU A 151 -5.54 2.64 1.89
N LEU A 152 -6.60 3.17 2.52
CA LEU A 152 -7.86 2.48 2.80
C LEU A 152 -8.53 1.90 1.54
#